data_AF-A0A5D0CVC8-F1
#
_entry.id   AF-A0A5D0CVC8-F1
#
_cell.length_a   1.000
_cell.length_b   1.000
_cell.length_c   1.000
_cell.angle_alpha   90.00
_cell.angle_beta   90.00
_cell.angle_gamma   90.00
#
_symmetry.space_group_name_H-M   'P 1'
#
loop_
_entity.id
_entity.type
_entity.pdbx_description
1 polymer ?
#
loop_
_entity_poly.entity_id
_entity_poly.type
_entity_poly.pdbx_seq_one_letter_code
_entity_poly.pdbx_strand_id
1 'polypeptide(L)'
;MGLVILVGLPSPWSGIAKADTAVPAAGGSENGGTGPEKREEKLARFEQAAEALYRSMQEGHTQKALEDMERLTDTLTGLSFKGLTTVEGIHALAESVMDVQHTLVRAEISPEDWTYVSAKLRLAVNSLIHRDKALWLQYYKVMREELDKIESGRISGSRTAVREAFLALKRHYDVIRPAAVIRREAWEISRFDSWMSHLEGLSEEGAPKGDALGRALKQGDRYLKELFGKTEDPVFLPVTGYGKPIYWSLLIGGWIVLALAYTGLRKYRADQTVMAAHAPKDREDGYRF
;
A
#
# COMPACT_ATOMS: atom_id res chain seq x y z
N MET A 1 20.08 85.48 28.87
CA MET A 1 19.54 84.23 28.31
C MET A 1 20.10 84.05 26.89
N GLY A 2 20.81 82.94 26.67
CA GLY A 2 21.09 82.36 25.34
C GLY A 2 22.08 83.06 24.40
N LEU A 3 23.38 82.90 24.68
CA LEU A 3 24.54 83.14 23.77
C LEU A 3 24.31 82.45 22.40
N VAL A 4 24.45 83.13 21.24
CA VAL A 4 25.70 83.44 20.50
C VAL A 4 26.30 82.16 19.87
N ILE A 5 26.18 81.98 18.54
CA ILE A 5 27.20 82.36 17.50
C ILE A 5 28.34 81.32 17.51
N LEU A 6 28.89 80.77 16.42
CA LEU A 6 28.97 81.14 15.01
C LEU A 6 29.59 79.94 14.27
N VAL A 7 29.35 79.85 12.95
CA VAL A 7 30.33 79.57 11.88
C VAL A 7 31.08 78.23 11.81
N GLY A 8 31.13 77.72 10.57
CA GLY A 8 32.34 77.07 10.05
C GLY A 8 32.13 75.92 9.07
N LEU A 9 31.87 76.21 7.79
CA LEU A 9 32.39 75.40 6.67
C LEU A 9 33.95 75.47 6.68
N PRO A 10 34.76 74.61 6.00
CA PRO A 10 34.48 73.80 4.79
C PRO A 10 35.17 72.39 4.66
N SER A 11 34.61 71.55 3.78
CA SER A 11 35.26 70.68 2.76
C SER A 11 36.40 69.68 3.15
N PRO A 12 37.12 69.04 2.20
CA PRO A 12 36.84 67.67 1.70
C PRO A 12 38.07 66.72 1.79
N TRP A 13 37.93 65.39 1.71
CA TRP A 13 38.89 64.53 0.97
C TRP A 13 38.55 63.04 0.96
N SER A 14 38.99 62.45 -0.15
CA SER A 14 38.99 61.08 -0.62
C SER A 14 40.12 60.22 -0.04
N GLY A 15 39.87 58.91 0.10
CA GLY A 15 40.82 57.89 -0.38
C GLY A 15 41.54 56.99 0.64
N ILE A 16 41.33 55.68 0.44
CA ILE A 16 42.28 54.54 0.59
C ILE A 16 42.65 54.06 2.01
N ALA A 17 42.20 52.85 2.36
CA ALA A 17 43.03 51.85 3.02
C ALA A 17 42.47 50.43 2.82
N LYS A 18 43.22 49.62 2.06
CA LYS A 18 43.10 48.16 1.96
C LYS A 18 43.90 47.58 3.13
N ALA A 19 43.30 46.74 3.96
CA ALA A 19 44.02 45.94 4.95
C ALA A 19 43.52 44.49 4.86
N ASP A 20 44.37 43.63 4.33
CA ASP A 20 44.29 42.18 4.45
C ASP A 20 44.40 41.79 5.93
N THR A 21 43.40 41.07 6.44
CA THR A 21 43.54 40.23 7.63
C THR A 21 42.99 38.85 7.30
N ALA A 22 43.90 37.91 7.10
CA ALA A 22 43.63 36.49 7.17
C ALA A 22 43.60 36.02 8.63
N VAL A 23 43.01 34.81 8.83
CA VAL A 23 43.05 33.88 10.00
C VAL A 23 41.84 34.00 10.97
N PRO A 24 41.27 32.90 11.55
CA PRO A 24 41.29 31.46 11.24
C PRO A 24 39.89 30.80 11.14
N ALA A 25 39.88 29.51 10.83
CA ALA A 25 38.76 28.58 10.88
C ALA A 25 37.98 28.55 12.21
N ALA A 26 36.66 28.44 12.12
CA ALA A 26 35.82 27.80 13.13
C ALA A 26 34.72 27.01 12.41
N GLY A 27 34.71 25.70 12.66
CA GLY A 27 33.77 24.76 12.07
C GLY A 27 32.33 25.10 12.41
N GLY A 28 31.50 25.00 11.39
CA GLY A 28 30.05 24.98 11.48
C GLY A 28 29.55 24.30 10.22
N SER A 29 29.91 23.03 10.05
CA SER A 29 29.24 22.16 9.08
C SER A 29 27.83 21.91 9.61
N GLU A 30 26.97 22.94 9.58
CA GLU A 30 25.54 22.76 9.60
C GLU A 30 25.18 22.18 8.24
N ASN A 31 25.38 20.87 8.12
CA ASN A 31 24.79 20.06 7.08
C ASN A 31 23.27 20.03 7.35
N GLY A 32 22.62 21.17 7.07
CA GLY A 32 21.20 21.35 7.11
C GLY A 32 20.58 20.57 5.96
N GLY A 33 20.34 19.29 6.19
CA GLY A 33 19.56 18.43 5.30
C GLY A 33 18.35 19.22 4.79
N THR A 34 18.29 19.35 3.48
CA THR A 34 17.36 20.24 2.79
C THR A 34 15.92 19.86 3.14
N GLY A 35 15.01 20.84 3.19
CA GLY A 35 13.61 20.67 3.61
C GLY A 35 12.83 19.43 3.11
N PRO A 36 13.07 18.85 1.90
CA PRO A 36 12.44 17.60 1.48
C PRO A 36 12.92 16.35 2.23
N GLU A 37 14.23 16.17 2.47
CA GLU A 37 14.75 14.98 3.16
C GLU A 37 14.24 14.89 4.60
N LYS A 38 14.22 16.03 5.31
CA LYS A 38 13.64 16.14 6.65
C LYS A 38 12.14 15.86 6.67
N ARG A 39 11.43 16.08 5.56
CA ARG A 39 10.00 15.80 5.46
C ARG A 39 9.73 14.31 5.22
N GLU A 40 10.50 13.68 4.35
CA GLU A 40 10.42 12.24 4.10
C GLU A 40 10.77 11.44 5.35
N GLU A 41 11.79 11.86 6.10
CA GLU A 41 12.14 11.23 7.38
C GLU A 41 11.00 11.35 8.41
N LYS A 42 10.36 12.53 8.52
CA LYS A 42 9.19 12.72 9.39
C LYS A 42 8.01 11.83 8.98
N LEU A 43 7.74 11.71 7.68
CA LEU A 43 6.71 10.82 7.16
C LEU A 43 7.00 9.34 7.46
N ALA A 44 8.25 8.91 7.30
CA ALA A 44 8.66 7.55 7.62
C ALA A 44 8.52 7.25 9.13
N ARG A 45 8.88 8.19 10.00
CA ARG A 45 8.68 8.07 11.46
C ARG A 45 7.20 7.98 11.82
N PHE A 46 6.35 8.76 11.15
CA PHE A 46 4.90 8.71 11.32
C PHE A 46 4.31 7.35 10.88
N GLU A 47 4.78 6.78 9.76
CA GLU A 47 4.39 5.43 9.33
C GLU A 47 4.78 4.35 10.35
N GLN A 48 6.01 4.42 10.85
CA GLN A 48 6.53 3.48 11.84
C GLN A 48 5.76 3.55 13.15
N ALA A 49 5.39 4.75 13.61
CA ALA A 49 4.55 4.92 14.79
C ALA A 49 3.16 4.31 14.60
N ALA A 50 2.54 4.50 13.43
CA ALA A 50 1.24 3.90 13.12
C ALA A 50 1.31 2.36 13.05
N GLU A 51 2.38 1.80 12.49
CA GLU A 51 2.61 0.36 12.42
C GLU A 51 2.88 -0.25 13.81
N ALA A 52 3.65 0.44 14.66
CA ALA A 52 3.90 0.02 16.04
C ALA A 52 2.60 -0.02 16.85
N LEU A 53 1.80 1.05 16.75
CA LEU A 53 0.48 1.14 17.39
C LEU A 53 -0.44 0.00 16.92
N TYR A 54 -0.51 -0.25 15.62
CA TYR A 54 -1.27 -1.38 15.07
C TYR A 54 -0.86 -2.70 15.70
N ARG A 55 0.45 -3.00 15.78
CA ARG A 55 0.95 -4.23 16.41
C ARG A 55 0.61 -4.32 17.89
N SER A 56 0.81 -3.25 18.64
CA SER A 56 0.51 -3.20 20.07
C SER A 56 -0.98 -3.43 20.37
N MET A 57 -1.87 -2.89 19.52
CA MET A 57 -3.31 -3.15 19.62
C MET A 57 -3.66 -4.59 19.21
N GLN A 58 -3.05 -5.15 18.17
CA GLN A 58 -3.25 -6.55 17.79
C GLN A 58 -2.80 -7.55 18.86
N GLU A 59 -1.72 -7.23 19.56
CA GLU A 59 -1.18 -8.02 20.67
C GLU A 59 -1.99 -7.86 21.98
N GLY A 60 -2.96 -6.94 22.03
CA GLY A 60 -3.73 -6.65 23.24
C GLY A 60 -2.92 -5.93 24.33
N HIS A 61 -1.76 -5.35 23.99
CA HIS A 61 -0.87 -4.67 24.93
C HIS A 61 -1.33 -3.22 25.20
N THR A 62 -2.35 -3.03 26.04
CA THR A 62 -2.99 -1.72 26.30
C THR A 62 -2.02 -0.60 26.65
N GLN A 63 -1.12 -0.83 27.60
CA GLN A 63 -0.16 0.19 28.04
C GLN A 63 0.76 0.64 26.90
N LYS A 64 1.27 -0.34 26.14
CA LYS A 64 2.14 -0.08 24.99
C LYS A 64 1.39 0.61 23.86
N ALA A 65 0.12 0.28 23.63
CA ALA A 65 -0.72 0.95 22.65
C ALA A 65 -0.95 2.43 23.02
N LEU A 66 -1.13 2.77 24.31
CA LEU A 66 -1.21 4.16 24.76
C LEU A 66 0.10 4.92 24.52
N GLU A 67 1.25 4.32 24.83
CA GLU A 67 2.57 4.92 24.56
C GLU A 67 2.82 5.13 23.05
N ASP A 68 2.47 4.14 22.23
CA ASP A 68 2.61 4.22 20.78
C ASP A 68 1.66 5.28 20.18
N MET A 69 0.48 5.48 20.78
CA MET A 69 -0.47 6.52 20.40
C MET A 69 0.05 7.93 20.73
N GLU A 70 0.72 8.12 21.86
CA GLU A 70 1.37 9.38 22.22
C GLU A 70 2.49 9.70 21.22
N ARG A 71 3.36 8.74 20.92
CA ARG A 71 4.42 8.88 19.90
C ARG A 71 3.85 9.21 18.51
N LEU A 72 2.75 8.59 18.12
CA LEU A 72 2.06 8.89 16.87
C LEU A 72 1.59 10.36 16.84
N THR A 73 1.00 10.84 17.94
CA THR A 73 0.48 12.21 18.03
C THR A 73 1.62 13.24 18.02
N ASP A 74 2.75 12.93 18.66
CA ASP A 74 3.95 13.76 18.64
C ASP A 74 4.55 13.85 17.23
N THR A 75 4.63 12.73 16.51
CA THR A 75 5.15 12.70 15.12
C THR A 75 4.22 13.38 14.12
N LEU A 76 2.91 13.39 14.38
CA LEU A 76 1.93 14.18 13.64
C LEU A 76 2.17 15.70 13.83
N THR A 77 2.58 16.10 15.04
CA THR A 77 2.83 17.49 15.41
C THR A 77 4.07 18.02 14.69
N GLY A 78 3.86 18.91 13.71
CA GLY A 78 4.95 19.47 12.89
C GLY A 78 5.20 18.73 11.57
N LEU A 79 4.28 17.84 11.18
CA LEU A 79 4.17 17.33 9.81
C LEU A 79 3.42 18.34 8.92
N SER A 80 3.92 18.56 7.70
CA SER A 80 3.21 19.38 6.71
C SER A 80 2.46 18.50 5.73
N PHE A 81 1.13 18.66 5.66
CA PHE A 81 0.26 17.94 4.72
C PHE A 81 0.17 18.60 3.34
N LYS A 82 0.82 19.76 3.15
CA LYS A 82 0.74 20.53 1.92
C LYS A 82 1.26 19.72 0.73
N GLY A 83 0.37 19.46 -0.23
CA GLY A 83 0.68 18.69 -1.45
C GLY A 83 0.71 17.18 -1.26
N LEU A 84 0.46 16.66 -0.05
CA LEU A 84 0.32 15.23 0.20
C LEU A 84 -1.13 14.76 0.03
N THR A 85 -2.09 15.58 0.46
CA THR A 85 -3.52 15.26 0.46
C THR A 85 -4.38 16.53 0.42
N THR A 86 -5.68 16.38 0.19
CA THR A 86 -6.67 17.47 0.24
C THR A 86 -7.14 17.73 1.68
N VAL A 87 -7.98 18.74 1.88
CA VAL A 87 -8.55 19.06 3.20
C VAL A 87 -9.40 17.89 3.72
N GLU A 88 -10.15 17.23 2.84
CA GLU A 88 -10.94 16.05 3.15
C GLU A 88 -10.06 14.88 3.61
N GLY A 89 -8.90 14.68 2.98
CA GLY A 89 -7.96 13.65 3.40
C GLY A 89 -7.28 13.94 4.74
N ILE A 90 -7.02 15.21 5.06
CA ILE A 90 -6.57 15.61 6.42
C ILE A 90 -7.67 15.31 7.44
N HIS A 91 -8.91 15.67 7.12
CA HIS A 91 -10.05 15.41 8.01
C HIS A 91 -10.23 13.90 8.24
N ALA A 92 -10.19 13.08 7.20
CA ALA A 92 -10.31 11.63 7.30
C ALA A 92 -9.17 10.97 8.10
N LEU A 93 -7.95 11.50 7.99
CA LEU A 93 -6.82 11.06 8.83
C LEU A 93 -7.05 11.45 10.30
N ALA A 94 -7.44 12.69 10.57
CA ALA A 94 -7.72 13.17 11.93
C ALA A 94 -8.85 12.37 12.59
N GLU A 95 -9.92 12.08 11.85
CA GLU A 95 -11.01 11.20 12.30
C GLU A 95 -10.49 9.82 12.67
N SER A 96 -9.64 9.22 11.83
CA SER A 96 -9.05 7.90 12.11
C SER A 96 -8.15 7.90 13.35
N VAL A 97 -7.42 9.00 13.60
CA VAL A 97 -6.62 9.18 14.83
C VAL A 97 -7.52 9.30 16.06
N MET A 98 -8.59 10.08 15.97
CA MET A 98 -9.57 10.24 17.07
C MET A 98 -10.29 8.92 17.38
N ASP A 99 -10.69 8.15 16.36
CA ASP A 99 -11.33 6.83 16.52
C ASP A 99 -10.46 5.87 17.34
N VAL A 100 -9.14 5.86 17.10
CA VAL A 100 -8.18 5.05 17.86
C VAL A 100 -8.07 5.55 19.29
N GLN A 101 -7.94 6.86 19.51
CA GLN A 101 -7.88 7.43 20.86
C GLN A 101 -9.11 7.06 21.69
N HIS A 102 -10.31 7.25 21.12
CA HIS A 102 -11.57 6.92 21.79
C HIS A 102 -11.68 5.43 22.12
N THR A 103 -11.21 4.56 21.21
CA THR A 103 -11.22 3.10 21.41
C THR A 103 -10.22 2.65 22.48
N LEU A 104 -9.08 3.32 22.62
CA LEU A 104 -8.06 3.00 23.64
C LEU A 104 -8.51 3.38 25.06
N VAL A 105 -9.30 4.45 25.20
CA VAL A 105 -9.77 4.93 26.52
C VAL A 105 -11.12 4.36 26.95
N ARG A 106 -11.73 3.49 26.14
CA ARG A 106 -12.98 2.80 26.52
C ARG A 106 -12.76 1.88 27.72
N ALA A 107 -13.78 1.83 28.58
CA ALA A 107 -13.77 0.94 29.75
C ALA A 107 -13.83 -0.55 29.38
N GLU A 108 -14.47 -0.87 28.25
CA GLU A 108 -14.57 -2.23 27.73
C GLU A 108 -13.74 -2.35 26.45
N ILE A 109 -12.76 -3.27 26.47
CA ILE A 109 -11.86 -3.52 25.36
C ILE A 109 -12.48 -4.60 24.46
N SER A 110 -12.85 -4.23 23.23
CA SER A 110 -13.17 -5.19 22.17
C SER A 110 -11.95 -5.38 21.26
N PRO A 111 -11.39 -6.60 21.16
CA PRO A 111 -10.30 -6.90 20.22
C PRO A 111 -10.66 -6.64 18.76
N GLU A 112 -11.93 -6.81 18.39
CA GLU A 112 -12.46 -6.53 17.06
C GLU A 112 -12.41 -5.04 16.75
N ASP A 113 -12.90 -4.20 17.67
CA ASP A 113 -12.86 -2.74 17.53
C ASP A 113 -11.41 -2.26 17.42
N TRP A 114 -10.51 -2.79 18.25
CA TRP A 114 -9.08 -2.47 18.22
C TRP A 114 -8.45 -2.81 16.88
N THR A 115 -8.73 -4.00 16.35
CA THR A 115 -8.27 -4.41 15.02
C THR A 115 -8.80 -3.48 13.95
N TYR A 116 -10.08 -3.13 14.03
CA TYR A 116 -10.75 -2.30 13.06
C TYR A 116 -10.18 -0.87 13.00
N VAL A 117 -10.14 -0.15 14.14
CA VAL A 117 -9.68 1.24 14.17
C VAL A 117 -8.19 1.36 13.88
N SER A 118 -7.38 0.41 14.34
CA SER A 118 -5.94 0.42 14.09
C SER A 118 -5.61 0.13 12.63
N ALA A 119 -6.32 -0.81 11.98
CA ALA A 119 -6.17 -1.08 10.55
C ALA A 119 -6.57 0.14 9.71
N LYS A 120 -7.71 0.77 10.05
CA LYS A 120 -8.20 1.99 9.39
C LYS A 120 -7.14 3.10 9.43
N LEU A 121 -6.57 3.38 10.61
CA LEU A 121 -5.51 4.36 10.77
C LEU A 121 -4.25 3.99 9.98
N ARG A 122 -3.78 2.74 10.09
CA ARG A 122 -2.60 2.25 9.36
C ARG A 122 -2.75 2.44 7.85
N LEU A 123 -3.91 2.13 7.29
CA LEU A 123 -4.18 2.31 5.86
C LEU A 123 -4.21 3.79 5.47
N ALA A 124 -4.81 4.65 6.30
CA ALA A 124 -4.82 6.10 6.07
C ALA A 124 -3.39 6.66 6.04
N VAL A 125 -2.56 6.33 7.04
CA VAL A 125 -1.17 6.77 7.12
C VAL A 125 -0.34 6.24 5.94
N ASN A 126 -0.48 4.95 5.62
CA ASN A 126 0.23 4.35 4.49
C ASN A 126 -0.16 5.01 3.16
N SER A 127 -1.43 5.39 2.97
CA SER A 127 -1.89 6.08 1.76
C SER A 127 -1.34 7.51 1.61
N LEU A 128 -0.99 8.18 2.72
CA LEU A 128 -0.35 9.49 2.67
C LEU A 128 1.05 9.42 2.04
N ILE A 129 1.74 8.29 2.25
CA ILE A 129 3.15 8.11 1.90
C ILE A 129 3.29 7.37 0.56
N HIS A 130 2.55 6.28 0.37
CA HIS A 130 2.70 5.39 -0.77
C HIS A 130 1.64 5.66 -1.82
N ARG A 131 1.94 6.55 -2.78
CA ARG A 131 0.96 7.01 -3.77
C ARG A 131 0.35 5.92 -4.65
N ASP A 132 1.20 5.07 -5.21
CA ASP A 132 0.83 4.09 -6.25
C ASP A 132 0.83 2.63 -5.74
N LYS A 133 1.34 2.42 -4.51
CA LYS A 133 1.50 1.10 -3.89
C LYS A 133 0.86 1.02 -2.51
N ALA A 134 -0.11 1.91 -2.25
CA ALA A 134 -0.82 1.92 -0.98
C ALA A 134 -1.44 0.55 -0.68
N LEU A 135 -1.32 0.10 0.57
CA LEU A 135 -1.79 -1.20 1.02
C LEU A 135 -3.29 -1.41 0.78
N TRP A 136 -4.09 -0.34 0.85
CA TRP A 136 -5.53 -0.43 0.63
C TRP A 136 -5.88 -0.90 -0.78
N LEU A 137 -5.01 -0.73 -1.78
CA LEU A 137 -5.26 -1.23 -3.15
C LEU A 137 -5.39 -2.76 -3.20
N GLN A 138 -4.84 -3.48 -2.21
CA GLN A 138 -4.97 -4.93 -2.09
C GLN A 138 -6.39 -5.36 -1.71
N TYR A 139 -7.15 -4.48 -1.05
CA TYR A 139 -8.56 -4.74 -0.69
C TYR A 139 -9.48 -4.82 -1.92
N TYR A 140 -9.00 -4.42 -3.10
CA TYR A 140 -9.76 -4.56 -4.34
C TYR A 140 -10.31 -5.98 -4.54
N LYS A 141 -9.48 -7.00 -4.26
CA LYS A 141 -9.90 -8.40 -4.41
C LYS A 141 -11.02 -8.76 -3.44
N VAL A 142 -10.90 -8.30 -2.19
CA VAL A 142 -11.90 -8.54 -1.14
C VAL A 142 -13.22 -7.86 -1.50
N MET A 143 -13.18 -6.59 -1.89
CA MET A 143 -14.37 -5.82 -2.29
C MET A 143 -15.08 -6.45 -3.50
N ARG A 144 -14.32 -6.94 -4.49
CA ARG A 144 -14.88 -7.65 -5.65
C ARG A 144 -15.54 -8.96 -5.23
N GLU A 145 -14.89 -9.71 -4.34
CA GLU A 145 -15.45 -10.97 -3.83
C GLU A 145 -16.78 -10.74 -3.10
N GLU A 146 -16.91 -9.66 -2.34
CA GLU A 146 -18.19 -9.30 -1.71
C GLU A 146 -19.26 -8.94 -2.73
N LEU A 147 -18.93 -8.24 -3.82
CA LEU A 147 -19.87 -8.01 -4.93
C LEU A 147 -20.34 -9.33 -5.58
N ASP A 148 -19.43 -10.29 -5.78
CA ASP A 148 -19.74 -11.61 -6.33
C ASP A 148 -20.65 -12.42 -5.39
N LYS A 149 -20.47 -12.26 -4.07
CA LYS A 149 -21.37 -12.85 -3.04
C LYS A 149 -22.75 -12.23 -3.09
N ILE A 150 -22.87 -10.91 -3.26
CA ILE A 150 -24.17 -10.24 -3.43
C ILE A 150 -24.87 -10.77 -4.69
N GLU A 151 -24.15 -10.89 -5.81
CA GLU A 151 -24.68 -11.44 -7.06
C GLU A 151 -25.13 -12.90 -6.90
N SER A 152 -24.37 -13.71 -6.17
CA SER A 152 -24.72 -15.10 -5.87
C SER A 152 -25.98 -15.18 -4.99
N GLY A 153 -26.10 -14.29 -3.99
CA GLY A 153 -27.31 -14.13 -3.18
C GLY A 153 -28.52 -13.72 -4.01
N ARG A 154 -28.31 -12.83 -4.99
CA ARG A 154 -29.33 -12.39 -5.96
C ARG A 154 -29.86 -13.56 -6.79
N ILE A 155 -28.96 -14.35 -7.38
CA ILE A 155 -29.30 -15.50 -8.25
C ILE A 155 -30.02 -16.58 -7.46
N SER A 156 -29.55 -16.89 -6.24
CA SER A 156 -30.20 -17.85 -5.35
C SER A 156 -31.54 -17.33 -4.78
N GLY A 157 -31.82 -16.04 -4.90
CA GLY A 157 -33.02 -15.40 -4.34
C GLY A 157 -32.99 -15.25 -2.82
N SER A 158 -31.82 -15.37 -2.20
CA SER A 158 -31.65 -15.28 -0.76
C SER A 158 -31.42 -13.84 -0.33
N ARG A 159 -32.44 -13.22 0.26
CA ARG A 159 -32.36 -11.85 0.80
C ARG A 159 -31.34 -11.74 1.93
N THR A 160 -31.26 -12.76 2.79
CA THR A 160 -30.30 -12.79 3.90
C THR A 160 -28.87 -12.81 3.37
N ALA A 161 -28.58 -13.66 2.37
CA ALA A 161 -27.25 -13.71 1.75
C ALA A 161 -26.86 -12.38 1.08
N VAL A 162 -27.81 -11.72 0.38
CA VAL A 162 -27.60 -10.38 -0.19
C VAL A 162 -27.28 -9.36 0.89
N ARG A 163 -28.05 -9.33 1.98
CA ARG A 163 -27.87 -8.36 3.06
C ARG A 163 -26.55 -8.59 3.81
N GLU A 164 -26.21 -9.83 4.13
CA GLU A 164 -24.95 -10.17 4.80
C GLU A 164 -23.72 -9.80 3.97
N ALA A 165 -23.73 -10.14 2.68
CA ALA A 165 -22.65 -9.78 1.76
C ALA A 165 -22.54 -8.25 1.57
N PHE A 166 -23.67 -7.54 1.52
CA PHE A 166 -23.66 -6.08 1.50
C PHE A 166 -23.08 -5.48 2.78
N LEU A 167 -23.43 -6.00 3.96
CA LEU A 167 -22.88 -5.53 5.24
C LEU A 167 -21.38 -5.82 5.34
N ALA A 168 -20.90 -6.94 4.79
CA ALA A 168 -19.48 -7.22 4.67
C ALA A 168 -18.78 -6.21 3.73
N LEU A 169 -19.35 -5.94 2.56
CA LEU A 169 -18.86 -4.92 1.63
C LEU A 169 -18.77 -3.54 2.29
N LYS A 170 -19.81 -3.12 3.03
CA LYS A 170 -19.86 -1.85 3.77
C LYS A 170 -18.76 -1.75 4.81
N ARG A 171 -18.60 -2.79 5.64
CA ARG A 171 -17.52 -2.84 6.64
C ARG A 171 -16.14 -2.75 6.01
N HIS A 172 -15.89 -3.45 4.91
CA HIS A 172 -14.61 -3.35 4.20
C HIS A 172 -14.39 -1.98 3.58
N TYR A 173 -15.45 -1.36 3.06
CA TYR A 173 -15.39 0.00 2.55
C TYR A 173 -15.03 1.01 3.66
N ASP A 174 -15.66 0.91 4.83
CA ASP A 174 -15.43 1.84 5.94
C ASP A 174 -13.98 1.82 6.44
N VAL A 175 -13.33 0.64 6.39
CA VAL A 175 -11.89 0.49 6.71
C VAL A 175 -11.00 1.20 5.70
N ILE A 176 -11.31 1.09 4.40
CA ILE A 176 -10.47 1.66 3.33
C ILE A 176 -10.81 3.11 3.00
N ARG A 177 -12.01 3.59 3.39
CA ARG A 177 -12.54 4.90 3.00
C ARG A 177 -11.58 6.05 3.33
N PRO A 178 -10.97 6.16 4.52
CA PRO A 178 -10.03 7.23 4.80
C PRO A 178 -8.81 7.22 3.87
N ALA A 179 -8.31 6.02 3.56
CA ALA A 179 -7.20 5.85 2.63
C ALA A 179 -7.59 6.20 1.19
N ALA A 180 -8.83 5.89 0.78
CA ALA A 180 -9.35 6.27 -0.52
C ALA A 180 -9.52 7.79 -0.64
N VAL A 181 -10.09 8.46 0.38
CA VAL A 181 -10.28 9.93 0.43
C VAL A 181 -8.95 10.68 0.33
N ILE A 182 -7.87 10.13 0.89
CA ILE A 182 -6.53 10.74 0.80
C ILE A 182 -5.95 10.67 -0.63
N ARG A 183 -6.33 9.67 -1.42
CA ARG A 183 -5.74 9.39 -2.73
C ARG A 183 -6.59 9.84 -3.91
N ARG A 184 -7.90 9.94 -3.74
CA ARG A 184 -8.89 10.14 -4.80
C ARG A 184 -9.52 11.50 -4.72
N GLU A 185 -10.08 11.91 -5.84
CA GLU A 185 -10.83 13.16 -5.91
C GLU A 185 -12.14 13.03 -5.12
N ALA A 186 -12.58 14.12 -4.49
CA ALA A 186 -13.79 14.13 -3.67
C ALA A 186 -15.05 13.66 -4.44
N TRP A 187 -15.10 13.93 -5.75
CA TRP A 187 -16.20 13.51 -6.61
C TRP A 187 -16.21 12.00 -6.87
N GLU A 188 -15.04 11.34 -6.92
CA GLU A 188 -14.95 9.87 -7.07
C GLU A 188 -15.49 9.18 -5.82
N ILE A 189 -15.10 9.67 -4.64
CA ILE A 189 -15.59 9.18 -3.35
C ILE A 189 -17.10 9.38 -3.24
N SER A 190 -17.58 10.59 -3.53
CA SER A 190 -19.01 10.92 -3.42
C SER A 190 -19.88 10.09 -4.37
N ARG A 191 -19.38 9.78 -5.57
CA ARG A 191 -20.04 8.88 -6.52
C ARG A 191 -20.16 7.46 -5.96
N PHE A 192 -19.07 6.95 -5.38
CA PHE A 192 -19.06 5.62 -4.77
C PHE A 192 -19.96 5.56 -3.54
N ASP A 193 -19.92 6.57 -2.66
CA ASP A 193 -20.79 6.70 -1.48
C ASP A 193 -22.27 6.70 -1.89
N SER A 194 -22.63 7.45 -2.94
CA SER A 194 -24.00 7.51 -3.46
C SER A 194 -24.47 6.16 -4.00
N TRP A 195 -23.59 5.47 -4.74
CA TRP A 195 -23.87 4.11 -5.22
C TRP A 195 -24.04 3.12 -4.07
N MET A 196 -23.21 3.22 -3.02
CA MET A 196 -23.30 2.35 -1.86
C MET A 196 -24.61 2.54 -1.10
N SER A 197 -25.07 3.79 -0.94
CA SER A 197 -26.38 4.11 -0.36
C SER A 197 -27.54 3.59 -1.22
N HIS A 198 -27.44 3.69 -2.55
CA HIS A 198 -28.44 3.10 -3.45
C HIS A 198 -28.50 1.57 -3.32
N LEU A 199 -27.33 0.92 -3.26
CA LEU A 199 -27.23 -0.53 -3.08
C LEU A 199 -27.75 -0.96 -1.70
N GLU A 200 -27.58 -0.14 -0.66
CA GLU A 200 -28.15 -0.39 0.67
C GLU A 200 -29.67 -0.53 0.59
N GLY A 201 -30.34 0.44 -0.03
CA GLY A 201 -31.79 0.41 -0.22
C GLY A 201 -32.25 -0.83 -1.00
N LEU A 202 -31.54 -1.19 -2.07
CA LEU A 202 -31.84 -2.40 -2.85
C LEU A 202 -31.58 -3.71 -2.08
N SER A 203 -30.61 -3.72 -1.16
CA SER A 203 -30.33 -4.88 -0.30
C SER A 203 -31.42 -5.08 0.77
N GLU A 204 -32.07 -3.98 1.16
CA GLU A 204 -33.15 -3.97 2.14
C GLU A 204 -34.52 -4.20 1.50
N GLU A 205 -34.73 -3.78 0.25
CA GLU A 205 -35.95 -4.08 -0.49
C GLU A 205 -36.08 -5.60 -0.71
N GLY A 206 -37.22 -6.17 -0.28
CA GLY A 206 -37.41 -7.61 -0.11
C GLY A 206 -37.45 -8.47 -1.38
N ALA A 207 -37.02 -7.95 -2.54
CA ALA A 207 -37.05 -8.65 -3.82
C ALA A 207 -35.65 -8.80 -4.43
N PRO A 208 -34.83 -9.77 -3.96
CA PRO A 208 -33.47 -10.01 -4.47
C PRO A 208 -33.43 -10.31 -5.96
N LYS A 209 -34.51 -10.82 -6.56
CA LYS A 209 -34.55 -11.23 -7.97
C LYS A 209 -34.81 -10.08 -8.96
N GLY A 210 -34.98 -8.85 -8.47
CA GLY A 210 -35.22 -7.71 -9.35
C GLY A 210 -33.99 -7.38 -10.21
N ASP A 211 -34.23 -7.01 -11.47
CA ASP A 211 -33.17 -6.57 -12.40
C ASP A 211 -32.45 -5.31 -11.91
N ALA A 212 -33.06 -4.53 -11.00
CA ALA A 212 -32.47 -3.34 -10.41
C ALA A 212 -31.16 -3.66 -9.66
N LEU A 213 -31.15 -4.71 -8.84
CA LEU A 213 -29.96 -5.12 -8.09
C LEU A 213 -28.83 -5.58 -9.03
N GLY A 214 -29.17 -6.37 -10.06
CA GLY A 214 -28.18 -6.80 -11.06
C GLY A 214 -27.58 -5.62 -11.86
N ARG A 215 -28.37 -4.60 -12.19
CA ARG A 215 -27.86 -3.37 -12.83
C ARG A 215 -26.97 -2.57 -11.89
N ALA A 216 -27.38 -2.42 -10.63
CA ALA A 216 -26.60 -1.72 -9.61
C ALA A 216 -25.23 -2.39 -9.36
N LEU A 217 -25.16 -3.72 -9.38
CA LEU A 217 -23.91 -4.48 -9.24
C LEU A 217 -22.97 -4.27 -10.43
N LYS A 218 -23.48 -4.31 -11.66
CA LYS A 218 -22.68 -4.02 -12.87
C LYS A 218 -22.11 -2.60 -12.85
N GLN A 219 -22.91 -1.63 -12.41
CA GLN A 219 -22.45 -0.25 -12.22
C GLN A 219 -21.40 -0.15 -11.11
N GLY A 220 -21.60 -0.89 -10.02
CA GLY A 220 -20.68 -1.00 -8.90
C GLY A 220 -19.31 -1.53 -9.25
N ASP A 221 -19.22 -2.57 -10.09
CA ASP A 221 -17.92 -3.10 -10.56
C ASP A 221 -17.12 -2.03 -11.29
N ARG A 222 -17.78 -1.20 -12.12
CA ARG A 222 -17.13 -0.08 -12.81
C ARG A 222 -16.64 0.98 -11.83
N TYR A 223 -17.48 1.39 -10.87
CA TYR A 223 -17.08 2.38 -9.86
C TYR A 223 -15.98 1.86 -8.94
N LEU A 224 -16.01 0.58 -8.59
CA LEU A 224 -14.94 -0.07 -7.83
C LEU A 224 -13.63 -0.10 -8.61
N LYS A 225 -13.68 -0.42 -9.91
CA LYS A 225 -12.51 -0.35 -10.80
C LYS A 225 -11.94 1.06 -10.88
N GLU A 226 -12.78 2.07 -11.09
CA GLU A 226 -12.40 3.50 -11.14
C GLU A 226 -11.77 3.94 -9.82
N LEU A 227 -12.41 3.66 -8.68
CA LEU A 227 -11.93 3.99 -7.34
C LEU A 227 -10.54 3.38 -7.06
N PHE A 228 -10.25 2.20 -7.59
CA PHE A 228 -8.95 1.54 -7.43
C PHE A 228 -7.97 1.84 -8.57
N GLY A 229 -8.34 2.68 -9.55
CA GLY A 229 -7.49 3.05 -10.69
C GLY A 229 -7.24 1.91 -11.67
N LYS A 230 -8.13 0.91 -11.68
CA LYS A 230 -8.12 -0.24 -12.60
C LYS A 230 -9.10 0.01 -13.74
N THR A 231 -8.92 1.09 -14.49
CA THR A 231 -9.74 1.37 -15.67
C THR A 231 -9.44 0.35 -16.75
N GLU A 232 -10.48 -0.25 -17.33
CA GLU A 232 -10.40 -1.01 -18.59
C GLU A 232 -10.25 -0.03 -19.76
N ASP A 233 -9.16 0.72 -19.81
CA ASP A 233 -8.70 1.25 -21.08
C ASP A 233 -7.96 0.13 -21.79
N PRO A 234 -8.19 -0.10 -23.11
CA PRO A 234 -7.33 -0.96 -23.92
C PRO A 234 -6.00 -0.26 -24.13
N VAL A 235 -5.28 0.00 -23.05
CA VAL A 235 -3.92 0.48 -23.12
C VAL A 235 -3.08 -0.75 -23.37
N PHE A 236 -2.57 -0.82 -24.59
CA PHE A 236 -1.26 -1.37 -24.88
C PHE A 236 -0.22 -0.71 -23.97
N LEU A 237 -0.24 -1.01 -22.68
CA LEU A 237 0.92 -0.91 -21.83
C LEU A 237 1.57 -2.29 -21.90
N PRO A 238 2.78 -2.43 -22.49
CA PRO A 238 3.54 -3.63 -22.23
C PRO A 238 3.62 -3.76 -20.72
N VAL A 239 3.25 -4.93 -20.22
CA VAL A 239 3.34 -5.30 -18.81
C VAL A 239 4.82 -5.19 -18.38
N THR A 240 5.23 -3.98 -18.00
CA THR A 240 6.51 -3.66 -17.39
C THR A 240 6.19 -3.14 -15.99
N GLY A 241 6.02 -4.07 -15.07
CA GLY A 241 5.60 -3.75 -13.71
C GLY A 241 5.50 -4.95 -12.77
N TYR A 242 5.49 -6.16 -13.31
CA TYR A 242 6.06 -7.30 -12.58
C TYR A 242 7.52 -7.39 -12.99
N GLY A 243 8.42 -7.09 -12.06
CA GLY A 243 9.81 -7.53 -12.17
C GLY A 243 9.79 -9.04 -12.30
N LYS A 244 9.72 -9.55 -13.54
CA LYS A 244 9.77 -10.96 -13.87
C LYS A 244 11.05 -11.50 -13.26
N PRO A 245 11.00 -12.33 -12.21
CA PRO A 245 12.20 -12.99 -11.79
C PRO A 245 12.37 -14.16 -12.75
N ILE A 246 13.00 -13.89 -13.91
CA ILE A 246 13.38 -14.92 -14.90
C ILE A 246 14.05 -16.09 -14.18
N TYR A 247 14.80 -15.80 -13.11
CA TYR A 247 15.33 -16.77 -12.16
C TYR A 247 14.34 -17.86 -11.73
N TRP A 248 13.10 -17.56 -11.37
CA TRP A 248 12.13 -18.59 -10.95
C TRP A 248 11.70 -19.51 -12.08
N SER A 249 11.46 -18.98 -13.29
CA SER A 249 11.17 -19.81 -14.47
C SER A 249 12.38 -20.63 -14.92
N LEU A 250 13.58 -20.08 -14.80
CA LEU A 250 14.84 -20.77 -15.09
C LEU A 250 15.14 -21.86 -14.06
N LEU A 251 14.74 -21.66 -12.80
CA LEU A 251 14.91 -22.63 -11.71
C LEU A 251 13.96 -23.83 -11.91
N ILE A 252 12.70 -23.58 -12.26
CA ILE A 252 11.73 -24.64 -12.59
C ILE A 252 12.13 -25.37 -13.88
N GLY A 253 12.49 -24.64 -14.94
CA GLY A 253 12.96 -25.22 -16.20
C GLY A 253 14.25 -26.03 -16.02
N GLY A 254 15.19 -25.52 -15.24
CA GLY A 254 16.45 -26.19 -14.90
C GLY A 254 16.22 -27.49 -14.15
N TRP A 255 15.28 -27.52 -13.20
CA TRP A 255 14.94 -28.75 -12.47
C TRP A 255 14.35 -29.84 -13.37
N ILE A 256 13.51 -29.46 -14.32
CA ILE A 256 12.93 -30.38 -15.31
C ILE A 256 14.03 -30.97 -16.21
N VAL A 257 14.91 -30.13 -16.77
CA VAL A 257 16.03 -30.60 -17.60
C VAL A 257 16.96 -31.50 -16.80
N LEU A 258 17.22 -31.19 -15.52
CA LEU A 258 18.05 -32.02 -14.65
C LEU A 258 17.42 -33.39 -14.39
N ALA A 259 16.10 -33.46 -14.17
CA ALA A 259 15.37 -34.72 -13.99
C ALA A 259 15.36 -35.57 -15.27
N LEU A 260 15.18 -34.94 -16.44
CA LEU A 260 15.24 -35.62 -17.75
C LEU A 260 16.67 -36.08 -18.09
N ALA A 261 17.69 -35.29 -17.77
CA ALA A 261 19.08 -35.68 -17.96
C ALA A 261 19.46 -36.86 -17.06
N TYR A 262 19.04 -36.84 -15.79
CA TYR A 262 19.28 -37.92 -14.84
C TYR A 262 18.60 -39.22 -15.27
N THR A 263 17.34 -39.16 -15.72
CA THR A 263 16.62 -40.34 -16.23
C THR A 263 17.20 -40.86 -17.55
N GLY A 264 17.63 -39.96 -18.45
CA GLY A 264 18.32 -40.32 -19.69
C GLY A 264 19.64 -41.04 -19.44
N LEU A 265 20.49 -40.51 -18.55
CA LEU A 265 21.76 -41.15 -18.16
C LEU A 265 21.55 -42.49 -17.45
N ARG A 266 20.52 -42.60 -16.59
CA ARG A 266 20.18 -43.86 -15.92
C ARG A 266 19.72 -44.93 -16.90
N LYS A 267 18.93 -44.55 -17.91
CA LYS A 267 18.47 -45.49 -18.96
C LYS A 267 19.60 -45.90 -19.89
N TYR A 268 20.47 -44.97 -20.27
CA TYR A 268 21.65 -45.27 -21.10
C TYR A 268 22.64 -46.24 -20.42
N ARG A 269 22.81 -46.13 -19.09
CA ARG A 269 23.62 -47.11 -18.33
C ARG A 269 22.95 -48.48 -18.19
N ALA A 270 21.61 -48.55 -18.26
CA ALA A 270 20.89 -49.82 -18.19
C ALA A 270 20.96 -50.62 -19.52
N ASP A 271 21.04 -49.94 -20.66
CA ASP A 271 21.15 -50.60 -21.97
C ASP A 271 22.55 -51.19 -22.22
N GLN A 272 23.60 -50.68 -21.56
CA GLN A 272 24.95 -51.25 -21.66
C GLN A 272 25.13 -52.57 -20.89
N THR A 273 24.28 -52.85 -19.89
CA THR A 273 24.34 -54.10 -19.11
C THR A 273 23.61 -55.26 -19.78
N VAL A 274 22.78 -55.01 -20.80
CA VAL A 274 21.96 -56.05 -21.48
C VAL A 274 22.59 -56.50 -22.81
N MET A 275 23.59 -55.80 -23.36
CA MET A 275 24.32 -56.22 -24.58
C MET A 275 25.77 -56.70 -24.33
N ALA A 276 26.09 -57.18 -23.13
CA ALA A 276 27.38 -57.79 -22.81
C ALA A 276 27.23 -59.25 -22.36
N ALA A 277 26.50 -60.07 -23.12
CA ALA A 277 26.56 -61.52 -23.00
C ALA A 277 26.12 -62.24 -24.30
N HIS A 278 26.55 -61.78 -25.48
CA HIS A 278 26.51 -62.66 -26.65
C HIS A 278 27.51 -62.27 -27.74
N ALA A 279 28.62 -63.03 -27.81
CA ALA A 279 29.34 -63.52 -29.02
C ALA A 279 30.74 -64.03 -28.62
N PRO A 280 31.42 -64.93 -29.39
CA PRO A 280 31.03 -65.60 -30.65
C PRO A 280 31.19 -67.15 -30.58
N LYS A 281 30.36 -67.93 -31.29
CA LYS A 281 30.61 -68.59 -32.60
C LYS A 281 31.91 -69.41 -32.67
N ASP A 282 31.77 -70.74 -32.60
CA ASP A 282 32.75 -71.67 -33.20
C ASP A 282 32.04 -72.85 -33.88
N ARG A 283 32.12 -72.85 -35.21
CA ARG A 283 31.64 -73.80 -36.23
C ARG A 283 32.08 -73.13 -37.55
N GLU A 284 32.90 -73.69 -38.41
CA GLU A 284 33.32 -75.05 -38.70
C GLU A 284 34.70 -74.96 -39.37
N ASP A 285 35.58 -75.92 -39.12
CA ASP A 285 36.57 -76.34 -40.11
C ASP A 285 36.48 -77.86 -40.24
N GLY A 286 36.04 -78.30 -41.41
CA GLY A 286 36.08 -79.69 -41.83
C GLY A 286 37.46 -80.11 -42.32
N TYR A 287 37.44 -81.23 -43.06
CA TYR A 287 38.56 -81.99 -43.65
C TYR A 287 39.04 -83.14 -42.74
N ARG A 288 39.19 -84.39 -43.18
CA ARG A 288 39.06 -85.01 -44.52
C ARG A 288 39.36 -86.51 -44.38
N PHE A 289 38.86 -87.28 -45.36
CA PHE A 289 39.25 -88.63 -45.80
C PHE A 289 38.89 -89.83 -44.93
#